data_AF-A0A850R8J5-F1
#
_entry.id   AF-A0A850R8J5-F1
#
_cell.length_a   1.000
_cell.length_b   1.000
_cell.length_c   1.000
_cell.angle_alpha   90.00
_cell.angle_beta   90.00
_cell.angle_gamma   90.00
#
_symmetry.space_group_name_H-M   'P 1'
#
loop_
_entity.id
_entity.type
_entity.pdbx_description
1 polymer ?
#
loop_
_entity_poly.entity_id
_entity_poly.type
_entity_poly.pdbx_seq_one_letter_code
_entity_poly.pdbx_strand_id
1 'polypeptide(L)'
;MKLGQPLFKLGIFCSSIAIYPWLLSLKYPAIWDRNVTLTLIMIFLLGFYNEIIAPLHPNKYFNLIYTLLAMLVLIFLKTKMINYHLVILLICQLGLIFLAKNRPFTPIIQQLIIPVFTTLPLIYTIFHFLSYKFVMMILAINTVILSLILVKRIILGVFCPTLILGALFLLEYVSFNNLLISIFLIMIIRITQHYKPNIFQQSAWFNFIRILLSLALLL
;
A
#
# COMPACT_ATOMS: atom_id res chain seq x y z
N MET A 1 -18.78 1.15 -19.96
CA MET A 1 -17.87 0.62 -18.91
C MET A 1 -18.54 0.84 -17.55
N LYS A 2 -18.76 -0.19 -16.71
CA LYS A 2 -19.39 0.00 -15.39
C LYS A 2 -18.37 0.67 -14.45
N LEU A 3 -18.53 1.97 -14.17
CA LEU A 3 -17.62 2.77 -13.33
C LEU A 3 -17.48 2.24 -11.89
N GLY A 4 -18.42 1.41 -11.42
CA GLY A 4 -18.43 0.90 -10.05
C GLY A 4 -17.22 0.02 -9.68
N GLN A 5 -16.74 -0.83 -10.60
CA GLN A 5 -15.59 -1.71 -10.32
C GLN A 5 -14.27 -0.94 -10.08
N PRO A 6 -13.85 0.01 -10.93
CA PRO A 6 -12.61 0.73 -10.70
C PRO A 6 -12.69 1.68 -9.49
N LEU A 7 -13.87 2.26 -9.20
CA LEU A 7 -14.08 3.04 -7.97
C LEU A 7 -13.93 2.18 -6.71
N PHE A 8 -14.45 0.96 -6.74
CA PHE A 8 -14.27 0.02 -5.63
C PHE A 8 -12.79 -0.34 -5.41
N LYS A 9 -12.03 -0.60 -6.48
CA LYS A 9 -10.59 -0.86 -6.40
C LYS A 9 -9.82 0.33 -5.84
N LEU A 10 -10.18 1.54 -6.26
CA LEU A 10 -9.62 2.79 -5.71
C LEU A 10 -9.88 2.90 -4.20
N GLY A 11 -11.12 2.64 -3.77
CA GLY A 11 -11.47 2.63 -2.35
C GLY A 11 -10.62 1.65 -1.54
N ILE A 12 -10.49 0.41 -2.01
CA ILE A 12 -9.65 -0.59 -1.34
C ILE A 12 -8.17 -0.17 -1.32
N PHE A 13 -7.66 0.38 -2.43
CA PHE A 13 -6.27 0.86 -2.49
C PHE A 13 -6.00 1.92 -1.42
N CYS A 14 -6.83 2.98 -1.37
CA CYS A 14 -6.70 4.06 -0.39
C CYS A 14 -6.81 3.52 1.04
N SER A 15 -7.82 2.67 1.31
CA SER A 15 -7.98 2.04 2.62
C SER A 15 -6.79 1.18 3.01
N SER A 16 -6.19 0.45 2.07
CA SER A 16 -5.01 -0.39 2.35
C SER A 16 -3.77 0.39 2.79
N ILE A 17 -3.67 1.65 2.38
CA ILE A 17 -2.58 2.55 2.78
C ILE A 17 -2.92 3.25 4.10
N ALA A 18 -4.17 3.67 4.28
CA ALA A 18 -4.60 4.49 5.40
C ALA A 18 -4.95 3.69 6.67
N ILE A 19 -5.31 2.41 6.56
CA ILE A 19 -5.81 1.61 7.69
C ILE A 19 -4.77 1.47 8.81
N TYR A 20 -3.51 1.20 8.48
CA TYR A 20 -2.46 1.01 9.48
C TYR A 20 -2.16 2.31 10.26
N PRO A 21 -1.93 3.46 9.60
CA PRO A 21 -1.83 4.76 10.28
C PRO A 21 -3.09 5.11 11.09
N TRP A 22 -4.28 4.78 10.59
CA TRP A 22 -5.54 5.00 11.30
C TRP A 22 -5.63 4.15 12.57
N LEU A 23 -5.28 2.87 12.53
CA LEU A 23 -5.23 2.01 13.71
C LEU A 23 -4.20 2.50 14.74
N LEU A 24 -3.06 3.02 14.29
CA LEU A 24 -2.10 3.66 15.18
C LEU A 24 -2.68 4.90 15.86
N SER A 25 -3.56 5.66 15.18
CA SER A 25 -4.16 6.87 15.75
C SER A 25 -5.13 6.58 16.90
N LEU A 26 -5.58 5.32 17.03
CA LEU A 26 -6.36 4.86 18.18
C LEU A 26 -5.49 4.62 19.43
N LYS A 27 -4.18 4.40 19.26
CA LYS A 27 -3.22 4.11 20.35
C LYS A 27 -2.30 5.28 20.69
N TYR A 28 -2.05 6.18 19.73
CA TYR A 28 -1.11 7.28 19.87
C TYR A 28 -1.79 8.62 19.54
N PRO A 29 -1.36 9.74 20.16
CA PRO A 29 -1.92 11.05 19.86
C PRO A 29 -1.67 11.42 18.39
N ALA A 30 -2.75 11.75 17.68
CA ALA A 30 -2.73 12.05 16.26
C ALA A 30 -3.04 13.53 16.00
N ILE A 31 -2.33 14.12 15.04
CA ILE A 31 -2.52 15.50 14.60
C ILE A 31 -3.03 15.47 13.16
N TRP A 32 -4.24 15.99 12.93
CA TRP A 32 -4.85 16.08 11.62
C TRP A 32 -4.63 17.46 11.02
N ASP A 33 -3.40 17.72 10.61
CA ASP A 33 -3.02 18.99 9.99
C ASP A 33 -3.19 18.97 8.45
N ARG A 34 -2.79 20.07 7.82
CA ARG A 34 -2.81 20.19 6.35
C ARG A 34 -1.87 19.21 5.66
N ASN A 35 -0.78 18.80 6.30
CA ASN A 35 0.14 17.82 5.72
C ASN A 35 -0.52 16.45 5.62
N VAL A 36 -1.32 16.05 6.61
CA VAL A 36 -2.13 14.84 6.52
C VAL A 36 -3.12 14.90 5.35
N THR A 37 -3.83 16.02 5.20
CA THR A 37 -4.73 16.21 4.04
C THR A 37 -4.00 16.08 2.71
N LEU A 38 -2.81 16.68 2.59
CA LEU A 38 -1.99 16.59 1.37
C LEU A 38 -1.53 15.16 1.10
N THR A 39 -1.12 14.42 2.13
CA THR A 39 -0.73 13.02 1.98
C THR A 39 -1.92 12.15 1.56
N LEU A 40 -3.12 12.39 2.10
CA LEU A 40 -4.33 11.70 1.68
C LEU A 40 -4.70 12.01 0.22
N ILE A 41 -4.55 13.26 -0.22
CA ILE A 41 -4.74 13.64 -1.64
C ILE A 41 -3.70 12.94 -2.52
N MET A 42 -2.43 12.89 -2.10
CA MET A 42 -1.37 12.15 -2.79
C MET A 42 -1.74 10.67 -2.95
N ILE A 43 -2.23 10.04 -1.88
CA ILE A 43 -2.71 8.64 -1.90
C ILE A 43 -3.85 8.47 -2.89
N PHE A 44 -4.82 9.40 -2.89
CA PHE A 44 -5.94 9.38 -3.82
C PHE A 44 -5.47 9.51 -5.27
N LEU A 45 -4.57 10.44 -5.58
CA LEU A 45 -4.04 10.64 -6.92
C LEU A 45 -3.28 9.38 -7.41
N LEU A 46 -2.42 8.80 -6.57
CA LEU A 46 -1.73 7.55 -6.90
C LEU A 46 -2.69 6.40 -7.16
N GLY A 47 -3.71 6.24 -6.30
CA GLY A 47 -4.74 5.23 -6.46
C GLY A 47 -5.56 5.44 -7.73
N PHE A 48 -5.94 6.70 -8.00
CA PHE A 48 -6.71 7.08 -9.19
C PHE A 48 -5.93 6.72 -10.45
N TYR A 49 -4.64 7.06 -10.48
CA TYR A 49 -3.80 6.67 -11.58
C TYR A 49 -3.67 5.14 -11.70
N ASN A 50 -3.37 4.44 -10.60
CA ASN A 50 -3.09 3.00 -10.64
C ASN A 50 -4.32 2.15 -11.00
N GLU A 51 -5.49 2.48 -10.46
CA GLU A 51 -6.70 1.64 -10.59
C GLU A 51 -7.66 2.09 -11.69
N ILE A 52 -7.63 3.38 -12.10
CA ILE A 52 -8.54 3.91 -13.12
C ILE A 52 -7.79 4.22 -14.43
N ILE A 53 -6.70 4.96 -14.37
CA ILE A 53 -6.02 5.44 -15.58
C ILE A 53 -5.10 4.37 -16.18
N ALA A 54 -4.22 3.76 -15.38
CA ALA A 54 -3.20 2.84 -15.88
C ALA A 54 -3.80 1.64 -16.67
N PRO A 55 -4.94 1.05 -16.28
CA PRO A 55 -5.62 0.01 -17.06
C PRO A 55 -6.10 0.46 -18.45
N LEU A 56 -6.29 1.77 -18.67
CA LEU A 56 -6.71 2.32 -19.97
C LEU A 56 -5.54 2.45 -20.97
N HIS A 57 -4.35 1.97 -20.62
CA HIS A 57 -3.17 2.04 -21.47
C HIS A 57 -2.85 3.45 -22.00
N PRO A 58 -2.73 4.46 -21.11
CA PRO A 58 -2.38 5.82 -21.53
C PRO A 58 -1.03 5.87 -22.24
N ASN A 59 -0.92 6.76 -23.22
CA ASN A 59 0.34 7.05 -23.89
C ASN A 59 1.27 7.89 -22.99
N LYS A 60 2.54 8.03 -23.38
CA LYS A 60 3.55 8.78 -22.61
C LYS A 60 3.15 10.24 -22.35
N TYR A 61 2.49 10.87 -23.32
CA TYR A 61 2.04 12.27 -23.21
C TYR A 61 0.94 12.43 -22.17
N PHE A 62 -0.02 11.50 -22.13
CA PHE A 62 -1.07 11.47 -21.13
C PHE A 62 -0.50 11.32 -19.72
N ASN A 63 0.51 10.48 -19.54
CA ASN A 63 1.18 10.32 -18.25
C ASN A 63 1.83 11.62 -17.78
N LEU A 64 2.48 12.35 -18.70
CA LEU A 64 3.06 13.65 -18.41
C LEU A 64 2.00 14.70 -18.05
N ILE A 65 0.91 14.76 -18.82
CA ILE A 65 -0.24 15.64 -18.54
C ILE A 65 -0.85 15.30 -17.18
N TYR A 66 -1.00 14.02 -16.86
CA TYR A 66 -1.51 13.59 -15.57
C TYR A 66 -0.61 14.03 -14.42
N THR A 67 0.71 13.87 -14.55
CA THR A 67 1.66 14.36 -13.54
C THR A 67 1.55 15.88 -13.37
N LEU A 68 1.45 16.65 -14.46
CA LEU A 68 1.25 18.10 -14.40
C LEU A 68 -0.07 18.48 -13.70
N LEU A 69 -1.15 17.77 -14.00
CA LEU A 69 -2.45 18.00 -13.37
C LEU A 69 -2.42 17.65 -11.88
N ALA A 70 -1.80 16.53 -11.50
CA ALA A 70 -1.60 16.15 -10.11
C ALA A 70 -0.79 17.21 -9.33
N MET A 71 0.24 17.79 -9.97
CA MET A 71 1.01 18.90 -9.41
C MET A 71 0.15 20.15 -9.21
N LEU A 72 -0.63 20.54 -10.22
CA LEU A 72 -1.53 21.69 -10.13
C LEU A 72 -2.53 21.51 -8.99
N VAL A 73 -3.13 20.32 -8.86
CA VAL A 73 -4.05 19.99 -7.75
C VAL A 73 -3.37 20.22 -6.40
N LEU A 74 -2.15 19.71 -6.19
CA LEU A 74 -1.41 19.93 -4.93
C LEU A 74 -1.00 21.39 -4.68
N ILE A 75 -0.73 22.15 -5.74
CA ILE A 75 -0.38 23.58 -5.65
C ILE A 75 -1.62 24.43 -5.34
N PHE A 76 -2.74 24.20 -6.01
CA PHE A 76 -3.98 24.97 -5.81
C PHE A 76 -4.63 24.69 -4.45
N LEU A 77 -4.44 23.50 -3.90
CA LEU A 77 -4.84 23.17 -2.52
C LEU A 77 -3.97 23.86 -1.46
N LYS A 78 -2.98 24.67 -1.86
CA LYS A 78 -2.17 25.49 -0.97
C LYS A 78 -2.45 26.97 -1.13
N THR A 79 -2.69 27.61 0.01
CA THR A 79 -2.66 29.05 0.11
C THR A 79 -1.33 29.62 0.59
N LYS A 80 -0.40 28.87 1.23
CA LYS A 80 0.86 29.50 1.75
C LYS A 80 2.20 28.71 1.80
N MET A 81 2.27 27.38 1.88
CA MET A 81 3.59 26.66 2.00
C MET A 81 3.56 25.30 1.31
N ILE A 82 4.36 25.08 0.26
CA ILE A 82 4.50 23.77 -0.42
C ILE A 82 5.39 22.82 0.39
N ASN A 83 4.92 21.58 0.66
CA ASN A 83 5.79 20.55 1.19
C ASN A 83 6.43 19.84 0.00
N TYR A 84 7.56 20.38 -0.43
CA TYR A 84 8.26 19.93 -1.64
C TYR A 84 8.64 18.45 -1.58
N HIS A 85 8.88 17.89 -0.39
CA HIS A 85 9.20 16.47 -0.22
C HIS A 85 8.05 15.57 -0.66
N LEU A 86 6.80 15.87 -0.24
CA LEU A 86 5.62 15.10 -0.65
C LEU A 86 5.37 15.20 -2.16
N VAL A 87 5.63 16.38 -2.72
CA VAL A 87 5.48 16.63 -4.15
C VAL A 87 6.51 15.83 -4.97
N ILE A 88 7.78 15.89 -4.59
CA ILE A 88 8.85 15.10 -5.22
C ILE A 88 8.55 13.61 -5.09
N LEU A 89 8.10 13.16 -3.92
CA LEU A 89 7.74 11.77 -3.68
C LEU A 89 6.62 11.29 -4.62
N LEU A 90 5.56 12.09 -4.78
CA LEU A 90 4.49 11.79 -5.74
C LEU A 90 5.04 11.65 -7.16
N ILE A 91 5.90 12.57 -7.60
CA ILE A 91 6.51 12.52 -8.95
C ILE A 91 7.32 11.24 -9.11
N CYS A 92 8.18 10.91 -8.14
CA CYS A 92 8.97 9.68 -8.17
C CYS A 92 8.09 8.44 -8.22
N GLN A 93 7.03 8.37 -7.43
CA GLN A 93 6.11 7.24 -7.40
C GLN A 93 5.34 7.10 -8.73
N LEU A 94 4.84 8.20 -9.29
CA LEU A 94 4.22 8.20 -10.62
C LEU A 94 5.20 7.73 -11.69
N GLY A 95 6.42 8.26 -11.69
CA GLY A 95 7.50 7.84 -12.59
C GLY A 95 7.79 6.34 -12.49
N LEU A 96 7.86 5.81 -11.26
CA LEU A 96 8.02 4.37 -11.02
C LEU A 96 6.83 3.58 -11.60
N ILE A 97 5.59 4.00 -11.38
CA ILE A 97 4.42 3.31 -11.99
C ILE A 97 4.52 3.31 -13.52
N PHE A 98 4.93 4.44 -14.12
CA PHE A 98 5.02 4.57 -15.58
C PHE A 98 6.08 3.62 -16.15
N LEU A 99 7.24 3.52 -15.50
CA LEU A 99 8.35 2.66 -15.91
C LEU A 99 8.10 1.18 -15.60
N ALA A 100 7.38 0.89 -14.52
CA ALA A 100 7.03 -0.47 -14.09
C ALA A 100 6.14 -1.19 -15.08
N LYS A 101 5.33 -0.45 -15.84
CA LYS A 101 4.23 -1.03 -16.60
C LYS A 101 4.68 -2.17 -17.51
N ASN A 102 4.05 -3.34 -17.33
CA ASN A 102 4.30 -4.57 -18.09
C ASN A 102 5.74 -5.10 -17.95
N ARG A 103 6.47 -4.72 -16.90
CA ARG A 103 7.82 -5.22 -16.59
C ARG A 103 7.77 -6.28 -15.47
N PRO A 104 8.75 -7.18 -15.37
CA PRO A 104 8.76 -8.23 -14.34
C PRO A 104 8.77 -7.67 -12.91
N PHE A 105 9.27 -6.45 -12.72
CA PHE A 105 9.31 -5.78 -11.42
C PHE A 105 8.03 -5.01 -11.07
N THR A 106 6.97 -5.07 -11.90
CA THR A 106 5.66 -4.45 -11.61
C THR A 106 5.12 -4.80 -10.22
N PRO A 107 5.13 -6.08 -9.77
CA PRO A 107 4.60 -6.43 -8.46
C PRO A 107 5.39 -5.79 -7.31
N ILE A 108 6.71 -5.67 -7.47
CA ILE A 108 7.59 -5.04 -6.47
C ILE A 108 7.22 -3.56 -6.34
N ILE A 109 7.08 -2.85 -7.46
CA ILE A 109 6.72 -1.43 -7.43
C ILE A 109 5.31 -1.24 -6.86
N GLN A 110 4.32 -2.01 -7.33
CA GLN A 110 2.92 -1.81 -6.95
C GLN A 110 2.57 -2.29 -5.55
N GLN A 111 3.25 -3.31 -5.04
CA GLN A 111 2.84 -4.01 -3.81
C GLN A 111 3.82 -3.84 -2.66
N LEU A 112 5.05 -3.39 -2.94
CA LEU A 112 6.05 -3.06 -1.95
C LEU A 112 6.38 -1.57 -1.95
N ILE A 113 6.94 -1.04 -3.05
CA ILE A 113 7.51 0.31 -3.06
C ILE A 113 6.41 1.36 -2.87
N ILE A 114 5.37 1.37 -3.70
CA ILE A 114 4.34 2.41 -3.59
C ILE A 114 3.65 2.38 -2.23
N PRO A 115 3.13 1.25 -1.72
CA PRO A 115 2.48 1.21 -0.42
C PRO A 115 3.40 1.64 0.74
N VAL A 116 4.67 1.19 0.75
CA VAL A 116 5.61 1.60 1.81
C VAL A 116 5.85 3.10 1.76
N PHE A 117 6.16 3.64 0.59
CA PHE A 117 6.46 5.06 0.41
C PHE A 117 5.22 5.97 0.40
N THR A 118 4.00 5.44 0.49
CA THR A 118 2.80 6.26 0.75
C THR A 118 2.37 6.16 2.22
N THR A 119 2.44 4.98 2.83
CA THR A 119 2.07 4.78 4.23
C THR A 119 3.05 5.47 5.18
N LEU A 120 4.35 5.40 4.94
CA LEU A 120 5.36 6.01 5.84
C LEU A 120 5.23 7.54 5.96
N PRO A 121 5.12 8.31 4.86
CA PRO A 121 4.82 9.74 4.97
C PRO A 121 3.51 10.01 5.68
N LEU A 122 2.47 9.18 5.47
CA LEU A 122 1.19 9.36 6.15
C LEU A 122 1.35 9.23 7.67
N ILE A 123 2.05 8.20 8.14
CA ILE A 123 2.41 8.06 9.57
C ILE A 123 3.17 9.29 10.04
N TYR A 124 4.22 9.68 9.33
CA TYR A 124 5.03 10.83 9.73
C TYR A 124 4.19 12.10 9.84
N THR A 125 3.27 12.36 8.89
CA THR A 125 2.41 13.54 8.95
C THR A 125 1.40 13.48 10.09
N ILE A 126 0.86 12.29 10.42
CA ILE A 126 -0.13 12.12 11.50
C ILE A 126 0.52 12.26 12.88
N PHE A 127 1.70 11.66 13.08
CA PHE A 127 2.32 11.54 14.40
C PHE A 127 3.51 12.47 14.62
N HIS A 128 4.05 13.10 13.57
CA HIS A 128 5.30 13.88 13.59
C HIS A 128 6.53 13.12 14.11
N PHE A 129 6.42 11.81 14.28
CA PHE A 129 7.51 10.89 14.57
C PHE A 129 7.33 9.61 13.77
N LEU A 130 8.43 8.92 13.48
CA LEU A 130 8.42 7.63 12.81
C LEU A 130 9.29 6.64 13.60
N SER A 131 8.66 5.77 14.38
CA SER A 131 9.37 4.72 15.10
C SER A 131 9.86 3.65 14.14
N TYR A 132 11.06 3.11 14.39
CA TYR A 132 11.59 1.96 13.64
C TYR A 132 10.63 0.76 13.67
N LYS A 133 9.86 0.59 14.77
CA LYS A 133 8.82 -0.45 14.88
C LYS A 133 7.77 -0.31 13.78
N PHE A 134 7.31 0.92 13.49
CA PHE A 134 6.31 1.16 12.44
C PHE A 134 6.87 0.90 11.05
N VAL A 135 8.13 1.29 10.82
CA VAL A 135 8.82 1.04 9.54
C VAL A 135 8.95 -0.46 9.28
N MET A 136 9.48 -1.20 10.25
CA MET A 136 9.63 -2.66 10.16
C MET A 136 8.30 -3.35 9.92
N MET A 137 7.24 -2.85 10.56
CA MET A 137 5.91 -3.42 10.41
C MET A 137 5.32 -3.25 9.02
N ILE A 138 5.40 -2.04 8.47
CA ILE A 138 4.92 -1.75 7.12
C ILE A 138 5.73 -2.55 6.09
N LEU A 139 7.05 -2.62 6.27
CA LEU A 139 7.92 -3.40 5.40
C LEU A 139 7.54 -4.88 5.45
N ALA A 140 7.32 -5.43 6.64
CA ALA A 140 6.92 -6.82 6.81
C ALA A 140 5.56 -7.13 6.16
N ILE A 141 4.53 -6.30 6.39
CA ILE A 141 3.21 -6.49 5.75
C ILE A 141 3.35 -6.54 4.22
N ASN A 142 4.10 -5.59 3.64
CA ASN A 142 4.24 -5.50 2.19
C ASN A 142 5.15 -6.59 1.61
N THR A 143 6.18 -7.04 2.33
CA THR A 143 7.00 -8.18 1.92
C THR A 143 6.24 -9.50 2.01
N VAL A 144 5.38 -9.69 3.02
CA VAL A 144 4.44 -10.82 3.10
C VAL A 144 3.56 -10.83 1.85
N ILE A 145 2.91 -9.72 1.51
CA ILE A 145 2.08 -9.62 0.30
C ILE A 145 2.88 -9.90 -0.98
N LEU A 146 4.08 -9.34 -1.09
CA LEU A 146 4.94 -9.59 -2.25
C LEU A 146 5.31 -11.07 -2.37
N SER A 147 5.59 -11.75 -1.26
CA SER A 147 5.82 -13.20 -1.24
C SER A 147 4.57 -13.98 -1.66
N LEU A 148 3.37 -13.51 -1.27
CA LEU A 148 2.09 -14.06 -1.71
C LEU A 148 1.93 -14.01 -3.23
N ILE A 149 2.49 -12.99 -3.88
CA ILE A 149 2.40 -12.80 -5.33
C ILE A 149 3.47 -13.60 -6.08
N LEU A 150 4.72 -13.50 -5.65
CA LEU A 150 5.86 -14.04 -6.41
C LEU A 150 6.02 -15.55 -6.24
N VAL A 151 5.69 -16.09 -5.08
CA VAL A 151 5.86 -17.52 -4.79
C VAL A 151 4.63 -18.29 -5.23
N LYS A 152 4.76 -19.06 -6.31
CA LYS A 152 3.65 -19.84 -6.91
C LYS A 152 3.41 -21.20 -6.23
N ARG A 153 4.43 -21.79 -5.63
CA ARG A 153 4.32 -23.09 -4.96
C ARG A 153 3.67 -22.88 -3.59
N ILE A 154 2.61 -23.63 -3.29
CA ILE A 154 1.83 -23.46 -2.04
C ILE A 154 2.72 -23.55 -0.80
N ILE A 155 3.56 -24.59 -0.71
CA ILE A 155 4.39 -24.85 0.47
C ILE A 155 5.34 -23.69 0.75
N LEU A 156 6.14 -23.29 -0.26
CA LEU A 156 7.02 -22.12 -0.16
C LEU A 156 6.23 -20.84 0.07
N GLY A 157 5.03 -20.77 -0.50
CA GLY A 157 4.15 -19.61 -0.41
C GLY A 157 3.54 -19.40 0.97
N VAL A 158 3.48 -20.43 1.80
CA VAL A 158 3.19 -20.34 3.24
C VAL A 158 4.48 -20.15 4.01
N PHE A 159 5.51 -20.96 3.73
CA PHE A 159 6.77 -20.96 4.48
C PHE A 159 7.49 -19.60 4.49
N CYS A 160 7.61 -18.94 3.34
CA CYS A 160 8.29 -17.65 3.23
C CYS A 160 7.63 -16.56 4.09
N PRO A 161 6.31 -16.28 3.97
CA PRO A 161 5.68 -15.28 4.83
C PRO A 161 5.62 -15.70 6.30
N THR A 162 5.54 -17.01 6.62
CA THR A 162 5.64 -17.47 8.02
C THR A 162 7.01 -17.22 8.62
N LEU A 163 8.10 -17.35 7.84
CA LEU A 163 9.45 -17.02 8.31
C LEU A 163 9.59 -15.53 8.61
N ILE A 164 9.04 -14.66 7.75
CA ILE A 164 9.05 -13.20 7.98
C ILE A 164 8.30 -12.87 9.27
N LEU A 165 7.12 -13.45 9.48
CA LEU A 165 6.35 -13.23 10.71
C LEU A 165 7.03 -13.83 11.95
N GLY A 166 7.67 -14.99 11.81
CA GLY A 166 8.45 -15.61 12.89
C GLY A 166 9.64 -14.73 13.31
N ALA A 167 10.34 -14.13 12.35
CA ALA A 167 11.39 -13.16 12.65
C ALA A 167 10.86 -11.92 13.38
N LEU A 168 9.69 -11.40 12.99
CA LEU A 168 9.04 -10.30 13.70
C LEU A 168 8.64 -10.67 15.14
N PHE A 169 8.17 -11.89 15.36
CA PHE A 169 7.84 -12.40 16.69
C PHE A 169 9.10 -12.52 17.57
N LEU A 170 10.18 -13.09 17.04
CA LEU A 170 11.46 -13.22 17.75
C LEU A 170 12.08 -11.86 18.12
N LEU A 171 11.85 -10.84 17.29
CA LEU A 171 12.28 -9.47 17.55
C LEU A 171 11.26 -8.66 18.38
N GLU A 172 10.25 -9.31 18.94
CA GLU A 172 9.23 -8.71 19.82
C GLU A 172 8.42 -7.57 19.17
N TYR A 173 8.31 -7.57 17.83
CA TYR A 173 7.44 -6.62 17.12
C TYR A 173 5.97 -7.07 17.10
N VAL A 174 5.72 -8.37 17.25
CA VAL A 174 4.40 -8.99 17.10
C VAL A 174 4.15 -9.95 18.25
N SER A 175 2.94 -9.95 18.81
CA SER A 175 2.54 -10.88 19.87
C SER A 175 2.34 -12.30 19.33
N PHE A 176 2.37 -13.30 20.22
CA PHE A 176 2.09 -14.68 19.83
C PHE A 176 0.69 -14.85 19.21
N ASN A 177 -0.32 -14.16 19.76
CA ASN A 177 -1.68 -14.19 19.22
C ASN A 177 -1.74 -13.63 17.80
N ASN A 178 -1.07 -12.51 17.55
CA ASN A 178 -1.05 -11.85 16.24
C ASN A 178 -0.31 -12.71 15.21
N LEU A 179 0.76 -13.39 15.63
CA LEU A 179 1.47 -14.37 14.82
C LEU A 179 0.52 -15.48 14.37
N LEU A 180 -0.19 -16.13 15.30
CA LEU A 180 -1.12 -17.23 14.99
C LEU A 180 -2.23 -16.79 14.03
N ILE A 181 -2.87 -15.65 14.30
CA ILE A 181 -3.92 -15.10 13.43
C ILE A 181 -3.37 -14.85 12.02
N SER A 182 -2.17 -14.27 11.92
CA SER A 182 -1.56 -13.95 10.63
C SER A 182 -1.16 -15.20 9.85
N ILE A 183 -0.63 -16.24 10.51
CA ILE A 183 -0.31 -17.54 9.88
C ILE A 183 -1.59 -18.20 9.37
N PHE A 184 -2.65 -18.22 10.18
CA PHE A 184 -3.94 -18.77 9.78
C PHE A 184 -4.52 -18.03 8.57
N LEU A 185 -4.45 -16.70 8.56
CA LEU A 185 -4.85 -15.87 7.44
C LEU A 185 -4.06 -16.20 6.16
N ILE A 186 -2.74 -16.32 6.26
CA ILE A 186 -1.87 -16.71 5.15
C ILE A 186 -2.26 -18.08 4.60
N MET A 187 -2.53 -19.07 5.47
CA MET A 187 -2.97 -20.40 5.03
C MET A 187 -4.28 -20.34 4.25
N ILE A 188 -5.29 -19.63 4.77
CA ILE A 188 -6.57 -19.44 4.06
C ILE A 188 -6.34 -18.79 2.69
N ILE A 189 -5.53 -17.73 2.64
CA ILE A 189 -5.23 -17.03 1.38
C ILE A 189 -4.54 -17.97 0.38
N ARG A 190 -3.59 -18.79 0.82
CA ARG A 190 -2.89 -19.72 -0.08
C ARG A 190 -3.77 -20.84 -0.59
N ILE A 191 -4.61 -21.40 0.29
CA ILE A 191 -5.59 -22.42 -0.11
C ILE A 191 -6.56 -21.82 -1.12
N THR A 192 -7.12 -20.64 -0.84
CA THR A 192 -8.06 -19.98 -1.75
C THR A 192 -7.42 -19.57 -3.07
N GLN A 193 -6.16 -19.14 -3.09
CA GLN A 193 -5.39 -18.89 -4.31
C GLN A 193 -5.23 -20.14 -5.18
N HIS A 194 -4.98 -21.29 -4.56
CA HIS A 194 -4.82 -22.55 -5.28
C HIS A 194 -6.14 -23.00 -5.94
N TYR A 195 -7.27 -22.90 -5.22
CA TYR A 195 -8.56 -23.37 -5.73
C TYR A 195 -9.32 -22.34 -6.58
N LYS A 196 -9.05 -21.03 -6.42
CA LYS A 196 -9.72 -19.95 -7.16
C LYS A 196 -8.71 -18.90 -7.68
N PRO A 197 -7.82 -19.27 -8.62
CA PRO A 197 -6.73 -18.40 -9.08
C PRO A 197 -7.21 -17.09 -9.73
N ASN A 198 -8.35 -17.11 -10.43
CA ASN A 198 -8.90 -15.95 -11.14
C ASN A 198 -9.29 -14.79 -10.21
N ILE A 199 -9.60 -15.08 -8.95
CA ILE A 199 -9.98 -14.09 -7.95
C ILE A 199 -8.74 -13.26 -7.53
N PHE A 200 -7.58 -13.91 -7.43
CA PHE A 200 -6.34 -13.31 -6.89
C PHE A 200 -5.44 -12.66 -7.94
N GLN A 201 -5.85 -12.61 -9.21
CA GLN A 201 -5.13 -11.84 -10.23
C GLN A 201 -5.42 -10.33 -10.15
N GLN A 202 -6.35 -9.91 -9.29
CA GLN A 202 -6.79 -8.51 -9.19
C GLN A 202 -6.02 -7.75 -8.11
N SER A 203 -5.55 -6.54 -8.45
CA SER A 203 -4.91 -5.58 -7.52
C SER A 203 -5.69 -5.40 -6.21
N ALA A 204 -7.02 -5.32 -6.31
CA ALA A 204 -7.92 -5.18 -5.17
C ALA A 204 -7.76 -6.28 -4.11
N TRP A 205 -7.48 -7.52 -4.51
CA TRP A 205 -7.35 -8.63 -3.56
C TRP A 205 -6.11 -8.50 -2.68
N PHE A 206 -4.98 -8.10 -3.26
CA PHE A 206 -3.76 -7.88 -2.48
C PHE A 206 -3.88 -6.67 -1.56
N ASN A 207 -4.55 -5.61 -2.01
CA ASN A 207 -4.85 -4.46 -1.16
C ASN A 207 -5.80 -4.85 0.00
N PHE A 208 -6.77 -5.74 -0.24
CA PHE A 208 -7.63 -6.27 0.81
C PHE A 208 -6.87 -7.15 1.82
N ILE A 209 -5.97 -8.01 1.34
CA ILE A 209 -5.07 -8.79 2.20
C ILE A 209 -4.20 -7.87 3.06
N ARG A 210 -3.69 -6.75 2.50
CA ARG A 210 -2.95 -5.73 3.26
C ARG A 210 -3.78 -5.19 4.43
N ILE A 211 -5.06 -4.91 4.19
CA ILE A 211 -5.98 -4.44 5.24
C ILE A 211 -6.10 -5.49 6.35
N LEU A 212 -6.34 -6.75 5.99
CA LEU A 212 -6.49 -7.83 6.95
C LEU A 212 -5.22 -8.07 7.77
N LEU A 213 -4.05 -8.07 7.13
CA LEU A 213 -2.76 -8.20 7.83
C LEU A 213 -2.49 -7.00 8.74
N SER A 214 -2.83 -5.79 8.29
CA SER A 214 -2.69 -4.58 9.11
C SER A 214 -3.55 -4.65 10.36
N LEU A 215 -4.77 -5.19 10.26
CA LEU A 215 -5.66 -5.42 11.40
C LEU A 215 -5.11 -6.52 12.32
N ALA A 216 -4.77 -7.68 11.76
CA ALA A 216 -4.33 -8.85 12.53
C ALA A 216 -3.05 -8.57 13.35
N LEU A 217 -2.17 -7.71 12.85
CA LEU A 217 -0.91 -7.48 13.50
C LEU A 217 -0.89 -6.31 14.49
N LEU A 218 -1.93 -5.46 14.48
CA LEU A 218 -2.05 -4.31 15.40
C LEU A 218 -3.07 -4.53 16.52
N LEU A 219 -3.94 -5.53 16.39
CA LEU A 219 -4.75 -6.05 17.51
C LEU A 219 -3.87 -6.63 18.61
#